data_AF-A0A9E5HVA6-F1
#
_entry.id   AF-A0A9E5HVA6-F1
#
_cell.length_a   1.000
_cell.length_b   1.000
_cell.length_c   1.000
_cell.angle_alpha   90.00
_cell.angle_beta   90.00
_cell.angle_gamma   90.00
#
_symmetry.space_group_name_H-M   'P 1'
#
loop_
_entity.id
_entity.type
_entity.pdbx_description
1 polymer ?
#
loop_
_entity_poly.entity_id
_entity_poly.type
_entity_poly.pdbx_seq_one_letter_code
_entity_poly.pdbx_strand_id
1 'polypeptide(L)'
;MVKEFWVNRRAPTLTVGEFHVSHHRCWPWDLDLWLELNNGRALTLYDLGRLVLAKRTGLLSLLKEKGWSMPMAGASVRYRRRVRVFECFEMRSRGLCWDERFFYIEQSMWKK
;
A
#
# COMPACT_ATOMS: atom_id res chain seq x y z
N MET A 1 3.65 -10.14 2.02
CA MET A 1 2.53 -10.27 1.06
C MET A 1 1.41 -11.16 1.59
N VAL A 2 1.64 -12.45 1.83
CA VAL A 2 0.61 -13.41 2.29
C VAL A 2 -0.11 -12.96 3.58
N LYS A 3 0.62 -12.45 4.57
CA LYS A 3 0.06 -11.95 5.84
C LYS A 3 -1.08 -10.96 5.64
N GLU A 4 -0.88 -9.91 4.84
CA GLU A 4 -1.89 -8.85 4.68
C GLU A 4 -3.13 -9.34 3.93
N PHE A 5 -2.96 -10.21 2.93
CA PHE A 5 -4.07 -10.86 2.27
C PHE A 5 -4.88 -11.76 3.20
N TRP A 6 -4.21 -12.40 4.16
CA TRP A 6 -4.85 -13.29 5.13
C TRP A 6 -5.57 -12.51 6.23
N VAL A 7 -4.93 -11.48 6.78
CA VAL A 7 -5.51 -10.56 7.78
C VAL A 7 -6.74 -9.85 7.20
N ASN A 8 -6.64 -9.34 5.97
CA ASN A 8 -7.74 -8.62 5.33
C ASN A 8 -8.69 -9.51 4.52
N ARG A 9 -8.62 -10.84 4.67
CA ARG A 9 -9.41 -11.76 3.82
C ARG A 9 -10.93 -11.61 3.98
N ARG A 10 -11.38 -11.18 5.17
CA ARG A 10 -12.80 -10.94 5.50
C ARG A 10 -13.14 -9.45 5.59
N ALA A 11 -12.19 -8.58 5.26
CA ALA A 11 -12.42 -7.15 5.35
C ALA A 11 -13.48 -6.74 4.31
N PRO A 12 -14.41 -5.82 4.65
CA PRO A 12 -15.46 -5.41 3.74
C PRO A 12 -14.89 -4.80 2.46
N THR A 13 -15.66 -4.88 1.38
CA THR A 13 -15.36 -4.19 0.14
C THR A 13 -15.23 -2.69 0.39
N LEU A 14 -14.31 -2.05 -0.30
CA LEU A 14 -14.10 -0.61 -0.22
C LEU A 14 -14.64 0.05 -1.47
N THR A 15 -15.37 1.13 -1.29
CA THR A 15 -15.74 2.05 -2.37
C THR A 15 -14.55 2.92 -2.72
N VAL A 16 -14.50 3.42 -3.96
CA VAL A 16 -13.48 4.40 -4.37
C VAL A 16 -13.57 5.63 -3.45
N GLY A 17 -12.42 6.13 -3.01
CA GLY A 17 -12.31 7.21 -2.02
C GLY A 17 -12.15 6.75 -0.57
N GLU A 18 -12.55 5.52 -0.22
CA GLU A 18 -12.41 4.98 1.13
C GLU A 18 -10.98 4.52 1.42
N PHE A 19 -10.55 4.70 2.67
CA PHE A 19 -9.23 4.29 3.10
C PHE A 19 -9.18 2.82 3.51
N HIS A 20 -8.31 2.08 2.86
CA HIS A 20 -7.73 0.87 3.42
C HIS A 20 -6.66 1.26 4.45
N VAL A 21 -6.92 0.94 5.72
CA VAL A 21 -5.97 1.12 6.82
C VAL A 21 -5.36 -0.22 7.21
N SER A 22 -4.03 -0.24 7.34
CA SER A 22 -3.27 -1.40 7.81
C SER A 22 -2.19 -0.94 8.80
N HIS A 23 -1.85 -1.80 9.76
CA HIS A 23 -0.90 -1.49 10.81
C HIS A 23 0.34 -2.36 10.67
N HIS A 24 1.50 -1.71 10.65
CA HIS A 24 2.80 -2.35 10.45
C HIS A 24 3.76 -1.97 11.56
N ARG A 25 4.75 -2.83 11.77
CA ARG A 25 5.87 -2.56 12.66
C ARG A 25 7.14 -2.58 11.82
N CYS A 26 8.00 -1.59 12.00
CA CYS A 26 9.32 -1.58 11.38
C CYS A 26 10.20 -2.61 12.08
N TRP A 27 10.65 -3.62 11.34
CA TRP A 27 11.54 -4.64 11.87
C TRP A 27 13.01 -4.34 11.52
N PRO A 28 13.98 -4.93 12.24
CA PRO A 28 15.39 -4.66 12.01
C PRO A 28 15.86 -4.87 10.55
N TRP A 29 15.26 -5.82 9.83
CA TRP A 29 15.56 -6.10 8.41
C TRP A 29 14.88 -5.14 7.43
N ASP A 30 13.99 -4.28 7.89
CA ASP A 30 13.38 -3.22 7.07
C ASP A 30 14.25 -1.94 7.05
N LEU A 31 15.32 -1.91 7.86
CA LEU A 31 16.20 -0.77 8.02
C LEU A 31 17.30 -0.70 6.97
N ASP A 32 17.80 0.50 6.74
CA ASP A 32 19.07 0.76 6.07
C ASP A 32 20.23 0.98 7.07
N LEU A 33 21.40 1.33 6.54
CA LEU A 33 22.61 1.61 7.33
C LEU A 33 22.46 2.80 8.29
N TRP A 34 21.46 3.65 8.09
CA TRP A 34 21.17 4.80 8.94
C TRP A 34 20.18 4.47 10.06
N LEU A 35 19.84 3.19 10.25
CA LEU A 35 18.85 2.71 11.21
C LEU A 35 17.46 3.32 10.98
N GLU A 36 17.15 3.63 9.73
CA GLU A 36 15.88 4.17 9.29
C GLU A 36 15.21 3.19 8.32
N LEU A 37 13.89 3.25 8.22
CA LEU A 37 13.15 2.49 7.23
C LEU A 37 13.72 2.79 5.84
N ASN A 38 14.26 1.76 5.20
CA ASN A 38 14.85 1.88 3.88
C ASN A 38 13.81 2.43 2.88
N ASN A 39 14.19 3.44 2.10
CA ASN A 39 13.29 4.07 1.14
C ASN A 39 12.70 3.08 0.11
N GLY A 40 13.49 2.13 -0.38
CA GLY A 40 13.01 1.07 -1.27
C GLY A 40 12.06 0.10 -0.57
N ARG A 41 12.28 -0.13 0.73
CA ARG A 41 11.36 -0.92 1.55
C ARG A 41 10.02 -0.22 1.76
N ALA A 42 10.02 1.11 1.91
CA ALA A 42 8.78 1.89 1.99
C ALA A 42 7.92 1.75 0.73
N LEU A 43 8.52 1.79 -0.47
CA LEU A 43 7.82 1.52 -1.73
C LEU A 43 7.26 0.10 -1.81
N THR A 44 8.03 -0.89 -1.35
CA THR A 44 7.57 -2.29 -1.30
C THR A 44 6.35 -2.46 -0.39
N LEU A 45 6.32 -1.75 0.74
CA LEU A 45 5.17 -1.74 1.65
C LEU A 45 3.96 -1.06 1.00
N TYR A 46 4.17 0.01 0.23
CA TYR A 46 3.09 0.62 -0.54
C TYR A 46 2.53 -0.33 -1.61
N ASP A 47 3.38 -1.08 -2.32
CA ASP A 47 2.90 -2.11 -3.25
C ASP A 47 2.03 -3.18 -2.57
N LEU A 48 2.38 -3.55 -1.35
CA LEU A 48 1.55 -4.45 -0.55
C LEU A 48 0.17 -3.84 -0.25
N GLY A 49 0.13 -2.57 0.15
CA GLY A 49 -1.12 -1.85 0.39
C GLY A 49 -1.97 -1.72 -0.88
N ARG A 50 -1.33 -1.47 -2.02
CA ARG A 50 -1.96 -1.36 -3.35
C ARG A 50 -2.66 -2.65 -3.76
N LEU A 51 -2.01 -3.80 -3.58
CA LEU A 51 -2.59 -5.10 -3.91
C LEU A 51 -3.80 -5.46 -3.05
N VAL A 52 -3.74 -5.16 -1.75
CA VAL A 52 -4.87 -5.39 -0.83
C VAL A 52 -6.02 -4.45 -1.15
N LEU A 53 -5.73 -3.17 -1.42
CA LEU A 53 -6.72 -2.20 -1.86
C LEU A 53 -7.39 -2.68 -3.15
N ALA A 54 -6.63 -3.08 -4.18
CA ALA A 54 -7.17 -3.56 -5.45
C ALA A 54 -8.06 -4.80 -5.27
N LYS A 55 -7.72 -5.70 -4.34
CA LYS A 55 -8.60 -6.83 -3.99
C LYS A 55 -9.90 -6.33 -3.34
N ARG A 56 -9.82 -5.39 -2.39
CA ARG A 56 -10.97 -4.89 -1.63
C ARG A 56 -11.90 -4.00 -2.44
N THR A 57 -11.40 -3.30 -3.46
CA THR A 57 -12.21 -2.49 -4.38
C THR A 57 -12.77 -3.29 -5.56
N GLY A 58 -12.46 -4.59 -5.66
CA GLY A 58 -12.87 -5.43 -6.80
C GLY A 58 -12.03 -5.23 -8.07
N LEU A 59 -11.10 -4.28 -8.08
CA LEU A 59 -10.19 -4.01 -9.20
C LEU A 59 -9.39 -5.26 -9.60
N LEU A 60 -8.92 -6.04 -8.62
CA LEU A 60 -8.15 -7.26 -8.90
C LEU A 60 -8.98 -8.30 -9.66
N SER A 61 -10.28 -8.41 -9.36
CA SER A 61 -11.19 -9.30 -10.08
C SER A 61 -11.42 -8.81 -11.50
N LEU A 62 -11.65 -7.50 -11.69
CA LEU A 62 -11.80 -6.88 -13.01
C LEU A 62 -10.56 -7.08 -13.88
N LEU A 63 -9.37 -6.83 -13.33
CA LEU A 63 -8.10 -7.04 -14.03
C LEU A 63 -7.94 -8.49 -14.49
N LYS A 64 -8.29 -9.45 -13.63
CA LYS A 64 -8.23 -10.87 -13.97
C LYS A 64 -9.23 -11.23 -15.08
N GLU A 65 -10.46 -10.74 -15.01
CA GLU A 65 -11.50 -10.99 -16.02
C GLU A 65 -11.08 -10.42 -17.39
N LYS A 66 -10.46 -9.24 -17.41
CA LYS A 66 -10.01 -8.58 -18.64
C LYS A 66 -8.62 -9.02 -19.11
N GLY A 67 -7.92 -9.88 -18.37
CA GLY A 67 -6.54 -10.27 -18.67
C GLY A 67 -5.54 -9.10 -18.58
N TRP A 68 -5.87 -8.07 -17.81
CA TRP A 68 -5.04 -6.88 -17.64
C TRP A 68 -4.06 -7.02 -16.48
N SER A 69 -2.88 -6.44 -16.65
CA SER A 69 -1.89 -6.30 -15.58
C SER A 69 -1.99 -4.90 -14.95
N MET A 70 -1.46 -4.74 -13.74
CA MET A 70 -1.42 -3.46 -13.03
C MET A 70 0.03 -2.98 -12.82
N PRO A 71 0.77 -2.67 -13.90
CA PRO A 71 2.11 -2.13 -13.79
C PRO A 71 2.06 -0.76 -13.10
N MET A 72 3.12 -0.45 -12.35
CA MET A 72 3.27 0.89 -11.79
C MET A 72 3.83 1.81 -12.89
N ALA A 73 3.01 2.73 -13.39
CA ALA A 73 3.43 3.69 -14.42
C ALA A 73 4.37 4.77 -13.86
N GLY A 74 4.17 5.16 -12.60
CA GLY A 74 5.01 6.12 -11.90
C GLY A 74 4.55 6.31 -10.46
N ALA A 75 5.45 6.83 -9.62
CA ALA A 75 5.16 7.17 -8.24
C ALA A 75 5.85 8.49 -7.88
N SER A 76 5.13 9.37 -7.20
CA SER A 76 5.71 10.57 -6.58
C SER A 76 5.64 10.40 -5.07
N VAL A 77 6.81 10.31 -4.43
CA VAL A 77 6.91 10.00 -2.99
C VAL A 77 7.62 11.12 -2.27
N ARG A 78 7.05 11.51 -1.14
CA ARG A 78 7.64 12.51 -0.24
C ARG A 78 7.80 11.94 1.15
N TYR A 79 9.03 11.91 1.62
CA TYR A 79 9.37 11.55 3.00
C TYR A 79 9.35 12.79 3.88
N ARG A 80 8.58 12.74 4.97
CA ARG A 80 8.45 13.88 5.91
C ARG A 80 9.01 13.59 7.30
N ARG A 81 8.96 12.32 7.72
CA ARG A 81 9.41 11.86 9.03
C ARG A 81 10.10 10.50 8.88
N ARG A 82 11.14 10.30 9.69
CA ARG A 82 11.91 9.06 9.77
C ARG A 82 11.11 8.00 10.53
N VAL A 83 11.19 6.75 10.12
CA VAL A 83 10.62 5.60 10.85
C VAL A 83 11.79 4.76 11.37
N ARG A 84 11.86 4.56 12.69
CA ARG A 84 12.93 3.83 13.38
C ARG A 84 12.52 2.39 13.68
N VAL A 85 13.49 1.58 14.06
CA VAL A 85 13.28 0.19 14.47
C VAL A 85 12.21 0.06 15.56
N PHE A 86 11.35 -0.95 15.42
CA PHE A 86 10.22 -1.26 16.29
C PHE A 86 9.12 -0.21 16.41
N GLU A 87 9.23 0.92 15.71
CA GLU A 87 8.12 1.87 15.62
C GLU A 87 6.95 1.22 14.86
N CYS A 88 5.75 1.40 15.43
CA CYS A 88 4.51 1.05 14.76
C CYS A 88 4.07 2.23 13.90
N PHE A 89 3.65 1.95 12.68
CA PHE A 89 3.10 2.94 11.77
C PHE A 89 1.84 2.39 11.09
N GLU A 90 0.94 3.32 10.81
CA GLU A 90 -0.31 3.09 10.11
C GLU A 90 -0.12 3.43 8.65
N MET A 91 -0.44 2.50 7.76
CA MET A 91 -0.44 2.71 6.32
C MET A 91 -1.88 2.88 5.85
N ARG A 92 -2.15 4.01 5.18
CA ARG A 92 -3.43 4.34 4.58
C ARG A 92 -3.29 4.32 3.06
N SER A 93 -4.14 3.55 2.39
CA SER A 93 -4.20 3.51 0.93
C SER A 93 -5.64 3.75 0.48
N ARG A 94 -5.86 4.59 -0.53
CA ARG A 94 -7.17 4.76 -1.16
C ARG A 94 -7.06 4.91 -2.66
N GLY A 95 -8.06 4.44 -3.39
CA GLY A 95 -8.23 4.77 -4.80
C GLY A 95 -8.82 6.17 -4.89
N LEU A 96 -8.21 7.05 -5.67
CA LEU A 96 -8.69 8.42 -5.86
C LEU A 96 -9.67 8.47 -7.03
N CYS A 97 -9.19 8.12 -8.22
CA CYS A 97 -9.91 8.17 -9.47
C CYS A 97 -9.20 7.29 -10.51
N TRP A 98 -9.77 7.23 -11.71
CA TRP A 98 -9.15 6.59 -12.87
C TRP A 98 -9.49 7.40 -14.12
N ASP A 99 -8.65 7.29 -15.12
CA ASP A 99 -8.91 7.79 -16.47
C ASP A 99 -8.99 6.62 -17.46
N GLU A 100 -8.85 6.91 -18.76
CA GLU A 100 -8.87 5.89 -19.82
C GLU A 100 -7.70 4.88 -19.76
N ARG A 101 -6.61 5.22 -19.08
CA ARG A 101 -5.34 4.46 -19.10
C ARG A 101 -4.80 4.11 -17.72
N PHE A 102 -5.08 4.91 -16.70
CA PHE A 102 -4.43 4.85 -15.40
C PHE A 102 -5.42 4.86 -14.24
N PHE A 103 -5.05 4.11 -13.20
CA PHE A 103 -5.68 4.17 -11.90
C PHE A 103 -4.81 4.99 -10.95
N TYR A 104 -5.39 5.99 -10.31
CA TYR A 104 -4.71 6.86 -9.37
C TYR A 104 -4.96 6.39 -7.94
N ILE A 105 -3.87 6.15 -7.22
CA ILE A 105 -3.89 5.64 -5.85
C ILE A 105 -3.09 6.58 -4.97
N GLU A 106 -3.65 6.97 -3.84
CA GLU A 106 -2.94 7.69 -2.80
C GLU A 106 -2.54 6.73 -1.68
N GLN A 107 -1.29 6.81 -1.26
CA GLN A 107 -0.77 6.03 -0.15
C GLN A 107 0.05 6.90 0.79
N SER A 108 -0.12 6.67 2.09
CA SER A 108 0.60 7.41 3.12
C SER A 108 0.88 6.55 4.33
N MET A 109 2.01 6.82 5.00
CA MET A 109 2.39 6.22 6.26
C MET A 109 2.35 7.26 7.37
N TRP A 110 1.70 6.91 8.47
CA TRP A 110 1.49 7.76 9.64
C TRP A 110 2.08 7.08 10.86
N LYS A 111 2.96 7.78 11.56
CA LYS A 111 3.45 7.36 12.88
C LYS A 111 2.99 8.36 13.92
N LYS A 112 2.67 7.87 15.13
CA LYS A 112 2.41 8.72 16.29
C LYS A 112 3.70 9.35 16.78
#